data_AF-A0A3Q8WU51-F1
#
_entry.id   AF-A0A3Q8WU51-F1
#
_cell.length_a   1.000
_cell.length_b   1.000
_cell.length_c   1.000
_cell.angle_alpha   90.00
_cell.angle_beta   90.00
_cell.angle_gamma   90.00
#
_symmetry.space_group_name_H-M   'P 1'
#
loop_
_entity.id
_entity.type
_entity.pdbx_description
1 polymer ?
#
loop_
_entity_poly.entity_id
_entity_poly.type
_entity_poly.pdbx_seq_one_letter_code
_entity_poly.pdbx_strand_id
1 'polypeptide(L)'
;MSDYRALKRQAEDAVREMRDWLVRDGQDPSSVEVLGRINGPGVTFFAMRFRLPGVEDWLLGVAGGYLGDTLTLTGHTLTAYEPVTDSFGEDATALITAMDRALTAGAVAEGRSVADSLTATLLLRHPIDVAALQRTLDGELRDGTLHRGASLLRPAPAIDDLTPIAERAYLWPRAVEETSQHTASLVIDTSGEDTAARARTHTELVASLIDDHVLGIHANGTVYEPGFYRQVVETTPPGSPPVLALVHLGLAKRLGRLYGFTEGLVDVGKDEFLLTGTSPEVLQQVLLELASHVLVTGVVIPDGTDLTLSTGAVLHLNRQGTGEKAVLAGSL
;
A
#
# COMPACT_ATOMS: atom_id res chain seq x y z
N MET A 1 -29.46 -29.35 2.81
CA MET A 1 -28.15 -30.04 2.92
C MET A 1 -27.13 -29.55 1.87
N SER A 2 -27.31 -28.36 1.29
CA SER A 2 -26.53 -27.83 0.15
C SER A 2 -25.61 -26.67 0.58
N ASP A 3 -26.15 -25.71 1.34
CA ASP A 3 -25.47 -24.43 1.64
C ASP A 3 -24.30 -24.54 2.62
N TYR A 4 -24.42 -25.37 3.67
CA TYR A 4 -23.34 -25.50 4.67
C TYR A 4 -22.04 -26.06 4.07
N ARG A 5 -22.16 -26.97 3.09
CA ARG A 5 -20.99 -27.56 2.40
C ARG A 5 -20.37 -26.56 1.42
N ALA A 6 -21.18 -25.77 0.73
CA ALA A 6 -20.71 -24.68 -0.13
C ALA A 6 -19.99 -23.60 0.70
N LEU A 7 -20.62 -23.16 1.79
CA LEU A 7 -20.05 -22.16 2.70
C LEU A 7 -18.73 -22.63 3.32
N LYS A 8 -18.65 -23.90 3.74
CA LYS A 8 -17.41 -24.46 4.27
C LYS A 8 -16.29 -24.42 3.22
N ARG A 9 -16.60 -24.76 1.97
CA ARG A 9 -15.63 -24.71 0.86
C ARG A 9 -15.20 -23.28 0.58
N GLN A 10 -16.12 -22.33 0.52
CA GLN A 10 -15.80 -20.91 0.36
C GLN A 10 -14.88 -20.40 1.49
N ALA A 11 -15.12 -20.81 2.74
CA ALA A 11 -14.25 -20.44 3.86
C ALA A 11 -12.84 -21.07 3.75
N GLU A 12 -12.76 -22.36 3.41
CA GLU A 12 -11.47 -23.06 3.17
C GLU A 12 -10.69 -22.41 2.00
N ASP A 13 -11.41 -22.01 0.96
CA ASP A 13 -10.90 -21.36 -0.24
C ASP A 13 -10.36 -19.96 0.08
N ALA A 14 -11.14 -19.15 0.78
CA ALA A 14 -10.74 -17.81 1.22
C ALA A 14 -9.52 -17.86 2.14
N VAL A 15 -9.39 -18.86 3.03
CA VAL A 15 -8.20 -19.01 3.89
C VAL A 15 -6.96 -19.29 3.05
N ARG A 16 -7.08 -20.08 1.98
CA ARG A 16 -5.98 -20.32 1.06
C ARG A 16 -5.58 -19.04 0.33
N GLU A 17 -6.56 -18.31 -0.21
CA GLU A 17 -6.30 -17.02 -0.86
C GLU A 17 -5.64 -16.02 0.09
N MET A 18 -6.11 -15.91 1.33
CA MET A 18 -5.50 -15.06 2.35
C MET A 18 -4.07 -15.51 2.69
N ARG A 19 -3.80 -16.81 2.74
CA ARG A 19 -2.42 -17.30 2.95
C ARG A 19 -1.52 -16.91 1.80
N ASP A 20 -1.95 -17.17 0.57
CA ASP A 20 -1.22 -16.82 -0.65
C ASP A 20 -0.98 -15.30 -0.72
N TRP A 21 -1.99 -14.50 -0.34
CA TRP A 21 -1.93 -13.05 -0.20
C TRP A 21 -0.88 -12.56 0.81
N LEU A 22 -0.75 -13.27 1.93
CA LEU A 22 0.14 -12.89 3.03
C LEU A 22 1.59 -13.38 2.85
N VAL A 23 1.89 -14.17 1.82
CA VAL A 23 3.26 -14.61 1.55
C VAL A 23 4.13 -13.39 1.25
N ARG A 24 5.18 -13.20 2.06
CA ARG A 24 6.15 -12.11 1.88
C ARG A 24 7.56 -12.66 1.86
N ASP A 25 8.35 -12.27 0.87
CA ASP A 25 9.75 -12.71 0.71
C ASP A 25 9.91 -14.25 0.80
N GLY A 26 8.92 -15.00 0.32
CA GLY A 26 8.88 -16.46 0.37
C GLY A 26 8.56 -17.06 1.76
N GLN A 27 8.13 -16.24 2.72
CA GLN A 27 7.69 -16.67 4.05
C GLN A 27 6.17 -16.67 4.17
N ASP A 28 5.63 -17.80 4.64
CA ASP A 28 4.21 -17.96 4.95
C ASP A 28 3.80 -17.21 6.22
N PRO A 29 2.53 -16.77 6.34
CA PRO A 29 1.99 -16.28 7.61
C PRO A 29 2.03 -17.37 8.69
N SER A 30 2.29 -16.95 9.94
CA SER A 30 2.34 -17.86 11.11
C SER A 30 0.98 -18.49 11.42
N SER A 31 -0.10 -17.74 11.24
CA SER A 31 -1.48 -18.22 11.45
C SER A 31 -2.47 -17.42 10.62
N VAL A 32 -3.57 -18.08 10.20
CA VAL A 32 -4.72 -17.48 9.54
C VAL A 32 -5.97 -18.22 10.05
N GLU A 33 -6.95 -17.48 10.56
CA GLU A 33 -8.18 -18.02 11.14
C GLU A 33 -9.40 -17.20 10.70
N VAL A 34 -10.50 -17.88 10.36
CA VAL A 34 -11.77 -17.21 10.04
C VAL A 34 -12.44 -16.72 11.31
N LEU A 35 -12.74 -15.42 11.37
CA LEU A 35 -13.51 -14.79 12.45
C LEU A 35 -15.01 -14.90 12.22
N GLY A 36 -15.44 -14.66 10.97
CA GLY A 36 -16.86 -14.62 10.65
C GLY A 36 -17.15 -14.39 9.18
N ARG A 37 -18.42 -14.53 8.83
CA ARG A 37 -18.96 -14.29 7.50
C ARG A 37 -19.53 -12.87 7.41
N ILE A 38 -19.26 -12.19 6.31
CA ILE A 38 -19.86 -10.89 5.95
C ILE A 38 -20.72 -11.09 4.72
N ASN A 39 -21.97 -10.66 4.80
CA ASN A 39 -22.95 -10.79 3.71
C ASN A 39 -23.16 -9.43 3.06
N GLY A 40 -22.76 -9.32 1.80
CA GLY A 40 -23.18 -8.23 0.93
C GLY A 40 -24.36 -8.64 0.04
N PRO A 41 -24.92 -7.72 -0.77
CA PRO A 41 -25.98 -8.04 -1.72
C PRO A 41 -25.53 -9.04 -2.79
N GLY A 42 -25.83 -10.33 -2.58
CA GLY A 42 -25.49 -11.41 -3.51
C GLY A 42 -24.03 -11.90 -3.46
N VAL A 43 -23.21 -11.34 -2.56
CA VAL A 43 -21.79 -11.69 -2.37
C VAL A 43 -21.50 -12.07 -0.93
N THR A 44 -20.60 -13.03 -0.74
CA THR A 44 -20.14 -13.47 0.59
C THR A 44 -18.65 -13.22 0.75
N PHE A 45 -18.26 -12.61 1.88
CA PHE A 45 -16.87 -12.44 2.30
C PHE A 45 -16.63 -13.10 3.67
N PHE A 46 -15.37 -13.28 4.01
CA PHE A 46 -14.93 -13.80 5.30
C PHE A 46 -13.95 -12.83 5.95
N ALA A 47 -14.30 -12.36 7.14
CA ALA A 47 -13.34 -11.71 8.02
C ALA A 47 -12.41 -12.76 8.60
N MET A 48 -11.12 -12.45 8.64
CA MET A 48 -10.08 -13.32 9.14
C MET A 48 -9.15 -12.56 10.05
N ARG A 49 -8.58 -13.27 11.01
CA ARG A 49 -7.40 -12.80 11.74
C ARG A 49 -6.18 -13.56 11.27
N PHE A 50 -5.05 -12.90 11.17
CA PHE A 50 -3.78 -13.52 10.81
C PHE A 50 -2.60 -12.99 11.63
N ARG A 51 -1.48 -13.71 11.59
CA ARG A 51 -0.19 -13.26 12.14
C ARG A 51 0.90 -13.42 11.09
N LEU A 52 1.70 -12.37 10.93
CA LEU A 52 2.92 -12.42 10.12
C LEU A 52 4.07 -13.05 10.94
N PRO A 53 5.10 -13.61 10.28
CA PRO A 53 6.30 -14.07 10.96
C PRO A 53 6.89 -12.98 11.87
N GLY A 54 7.11 -13.29 13.15
CA GLY A 54 7.69 -12.37 14.12
C GLY A 54 6.75 -11.28 14.66
N VAL A 55 5.47 -11.27 14.27
CA VAL A 55 4.46 -10.31 14.77
C VAL A 55 3.53 -11.01 15.77
N GLU A 56 3.43 -10.48 16.98
CA GLU A 56 2.58 -11.06 18.04
C GLU A 56 1.10 -10.69 17.89
N ASP A 57 0.82 -9.52 17.32
CA ASP A 57 -0.54 -9.00 17.15
C ASP A 57 -1.32 -9.78 16.10
N TRP A 58 -2.61 -10.00 16.38
CA TRP A 58 -3.55 -10.52 15.41
C TRP A 58 -4.04 -9.39 14.52
N LEU A 59 -3.82 -9.49 13.23
CA LEU A 59 -4.18 -8.48 12.24
C LEU A 59 -5.45 -8.89 11.48
N LEU A 60 -6.26 -7.90 11.08
CA LEU A 60 -7.50 -8.13 10.36
C LEU A 60 -7.28 -8.22 8.85
N GLY A 61 -7.87 -9.25 8.25
CA GLY A 61 -7.94 -9.45 6.81
C GLY A 61 -9.35 -9.80 6.36
N VAL A 62 -9.63 -9.56 5.09
CA VAL A 62 -10.86 -9.96 4.43
C VAL A 62 -10.49 -10.73 3.17
N ALA A 63 -11.11 -11.88 2.97
CA ALA A 63 -11.05 -12.63 1.72
C ALA A 63 -12.45 -13.03 1.29
N GLY A 64 -12.76 -12.93 0.00
CA GLY A 64 -14.02 -13.39 -0.56
C GLY A 64 -14.55 -12.52 -1.70
N GLY A 65 -15.86 -12.41 -1.78
CA GLY A 65 -16.58 -11.90 -2.95
C GLY A 65 -17.30 -13.02 -3.70
N TYR A 66 -17.68 -14.10 -3.00
CA TYR A 66 -18.31 -15.25 -3.63
C TYR A 66 -19.75 -14.94 -4.05
N LEU A 67 -20.05 -15.14 -5.33
CA LEU A 67 -21.39 -14.95 -5.89
C LEU A 67 -22.29 -16.15 -5.54
N GLY A 68 -23.28 -15.91 -4.67
CA GLY A 68 -24.18 -16.94 -4.16
C GLY A 68 -23.42 -18.10 -3.49
N ASP A 69 -23.81 -19.34 -3.83
CA ASP A 69 -23.21 -20.56 -3.25
C ASP A 69 -22.05 -21.12 -4.11
N THR A 70 -21.57 -20.35 -5.09
CA THR A 70 -20.50 -20.76 -6.00
C THR A 70 -19.12 -20.40 -5.44
N LEU A 71 -18.06 -20.98 -6.01
CA LEU A 71 -16.68 -20.52 -5.79
C LEU A 71 -16.29 -19.39 -6.77
N THR A 72 -17.26 -18.82 -7.50
CA THR A 72 -17.00 -17.68 -8.38
C THR A 72 -16.85 -16.43 -7.52
N LEU A 73 -15.66 -15.85 -7.54
CA LEU A 73 -15.25 -14.69 -6.74
C LEU A 73 -15.30 -13.41 -7.59
N THR A 74 -15.74 -12.30 -7.02
CA THR A 74 -15.60 -10.95 -7.62
C THR A 74 -14.24 -10.31 -7.35
N GLY A 75 -13.46 -10.92 -6.47
CA GLY A 75 -12.09 -10.52 -6.14
C GLY A 75 -12.02 -9.48 -5.02
N HIS A 76 -12.03 -9.94 -3.76
CA HIS A 76 -11.65 -9.12 -2.61
C HIS A 76 -10.83 -9.90 -1.57
N THR A 77 -9.51 -10.01 -1.75
CA THR A 77 -8.56 -10.39 -0.69
C THR A 77 -7.66 -9.22 -0.36
N LEU A 78 -7.84 -8.66 0.84
CA LEU A 78 -7.13 -7.47 1.31
C LEU A 78 -6.99 -7.47 2.83
N THR A 79 -6.02 -6.71 3.31
CA THR A 79 -5.68 -6.62 4.73
C THR A 79 -5.37 -5.17 5.07
N ALA A 80 -6.02 -4.63 6.10
CA ALA A 80 -5.66 -3.31 6.66
C ALA A 80 -4.29 -3.34 7.33
N TYR A 81 -3.84 -4.55 7.74
CA TYR A 81 -2.71 -4.76 8.66
C TYR A 81 -2.91 -4.05 10.02
N GLU A 82 -4.15 -3.77 10.38
CA GLU A 82 -4.54 -3.23 11.68
C GLU A 82 -4.86 -4.38 12.65
N PRO A 83 -4.62 -4.21 13.96
CA PRO A 83 -5.04 -5.18 14.97
C PRO A 83 -6.54 -5.48 14.92
N VAL A 84 -6.91 -6.73 15.15
CA VAL A 84 -8.31 -7.15 15.22
C VAL A 84 -8.97 -6.53 16.46
N THR A 85 -10.12 -5.91 16.25
CA THR A 85 -10.96 -5.33 17.31
C THR A 85 -12.21 -6.18 17.57
N ASP A 86 -12.95 -5.86 18.64
CA ASP A 86 -14.26 -6.46 18.90
C ASP A 86 -15.31 -6.09 17.83
N SER A 87 -15.05 -5.04 17.03
CA SER A 87 -15.88 -4.58 15.91
C SER A 87 -15.42 -5.09 14.55
N PHE A 88 -14.68 -6.21 14.49
CA PHE A 88 -14.10 -6.76 13.25
C PHE A 88 -15.06 -6.85 12.05
N GLY A 89 -16.37 -7.05 12.27
CA GLY A 89 -17.36 -7.10 11.20
C GLY A 89 -17.59 -5.75 10.52
N GLU A 90 -17.56 -4.66 11.29
CA GLU A 90 -17.65 -3.28 10.80
C GLU A 90 -16.35 -2.92 10.08
N ASP A 91 -15.20 -3.20 10.70
CA ASP A 91 -13.87 -2.94 10.16
C ASP A 91 -13.65 -3.64 8.80
N ALA A 92 -14.07 -4.92 8.72
CA ALA A 92 -13.98 -5.68 7.50
C ALA A 92 -14.94 -5.20 6.40
N THR A 93 -16.12 -4.70 6.78
CA THR A 93 -17.05 -4.06 5.82
C THR A 93 -16.47 -2.74 5.30
N ALA A 94 -15.78 -1.99 6.16
CA ALA A 94 -15.09 -0.76 5.79
C ALA A 94 -13.95 -1.03 4.79
N LEU A 95 -13.18 -2.11 4.98
CA LEU A 95 -12.15 -2.57 4.03
C LEU A 95 -12.73 -2.82 2.62
N ILE A 96 -13.80 -3.61 2.53
CA ILE A 96 -14.46 -3.89 1.25
C ILE A 96 -14.93 -2.58 0.60
N THR A 97 -15.55 -1.70 1.37
CA THR A 97 -16.08 -0.41 0.89
C THR A 97 -14.96 0.51 0.40
N ALA A 98 -13.81 0.54 1.08
CA ALA A 98 -12.66 1.33 0.67
C ALA A 98 -12.08 0.85 -0.66
N MET A 99 -11.98 -0.46 -0.86
CA MET A 99 -11.55 -1.02 -2.13
C MET A 99 -12.54 -0.72 -3.27
N ASP A 100 -13.84 -0.85 -3.02
CA ASP A 100 -14.87 -0.51 -4.01
C ASP A 100 -14.83 0.99 -4.41
N ARG A 101 -14.52 1.88 -3.46
CA ARG A 101 -14.30 3.32 -3.73
C ARG A 101 -13.08 3.55 -4.60
N ALA A 102 -11.93 2.95 -4.25
CA ALA A 102 -10.71 3.05 -5.04
C ALA A 102 -10.93 2.56 -6.49
N LEU A 103 -11.61 1.42 -6.65
CA LEU A 103 -12.00 0.89 -7.96
C LEU A 103 -12.89 1.87 -8.73
N THR A 104 -13.84 2.53 -8.07
CA THR A 104 -14.81 3.42 -8.74
C THR A 104 -14.21 4.77 -9.12
N ALA A 105 -13.16 5.25 -8.42
CA ALA A 105 -12.51 6.53 -8.69
C ALA A 105 -11.92 6.63 -10.11
N GLY A 106 -11.52 5.49 -10.71
CA GLY A 106 -11.09 5.41 -12.11
C GLY A 106 -9.79 6.15 -12.47
N ALA A 107 -9.11 6.74 -11.48
CA ALA A 107 -7.81 7.37 -11.63
C ALA A 107 -6.73 6.30 -11.76
N VAL A 108 -5.83 6.48 -12.72
CA VAL A 108 -4.62 5.67 -12.90
C VAL A 108 -3.42 6.60 -12.81
N ALA A 109 -2.28 6.08 -12.38
CA ALA A 109 -1.03 6.84 -12.36
C ALA A 109 -0.81 7.56 -13.69
N GLU A 110 -0.62 8.87 -13.64
CA GLU A 110 -0.03 9.64 -14.72
C GLU A 110 1.47 9.69 -14.47
N GLY A 111 2.28 9.27 -15.44
CA GLY A 111 3.71 9.13 -15.19
C GLY A 111 4.36 10.46 -14.74
N ARG A 112 5.35 10.33 -13.85
CA ARG A 112 6.06 11.41 -13.17
C ARG A 112 7.51 11.49 -13.67
N SER A 113 8.22 12.59 -13.38
CA SER A 113 9.67 12.68 -13.55
C SER A 113 10.39 12.06 -12.36
N VAL A 114 11.61 11.56 -12.57
CA VAL A 114 12.46 11.08 -11.47
C VAL A 114 12.67 12.24 -10.49
N ALA A 115 12.27 12.03 -9.25
CA ALA A 115 12.42 13.03 -8.21
C ALA A 115 13.88 13.12 -7.74
N ASP A 116 14.39 14.36 -7.64
CA ASP A 116 15.71 14.66 -7.05
C ASP A 116 15.74 14.40 -5.53
N SER A 117 14.57 14.25 -4.92
CA SER A 117 14.35 13.93 -3.52
C SER A 117 13.12 13.04 -3.33
N LEU A 118 13.09 12.29 -2.24
CA LEU A 118 11.85 11.67 -1.76
C LEU A 118 11.16 12.61 -0.77
N THR A 119 9.85 12.75 -0.90
CA THR A 119 9.04 13.61 -0.05
C THR A 119 7.93 12.81 0.62
N ALA A 120 7.81 12.97 1.93
CA ALA A 120 6.68 12.51 2.73
C ALA A 120 6.18 13.67 3.58
N THR A 121 4.88 13.71 3.85
CA THR A 121 4.26 14.70 4.73
C THR A 121 3.53 13.99 5.85
N LEU A 122 3.99 14.19 7.09
CA LEU A 122 3.26 13.74 8.26
C LEU A 122 2.05 14.65 8.48
N LEU A 123 0.87 14.07 8.63
CA LEU A 123 -0.37 14.76 8.92
C LEU A 123 -0.54 14.79 10.43
N LEU A 124 -0.58 15.98 11.03
CA LEU A 124 -0.45 16.15 12.47
C LEU A 124 -1.73 16.68 13.10
N ARG A 125 -2.06 16.19 14.30
CA ARG A 125 -3.21 16.68 15.06
C ARG A 125 -3.08 18.16 15.43
N HIS A 126 -1.84 18.64 15.65
CA HIS A 126 -1.47 20.00 16.05
C HIS A 126 -0.11 20.38 15.45
N PRO A 127 0.28 21.67 15.41
CA PRO A 127 1.63 22.06 14.99
C PRO A 127 2.74 21.41 15.85
N ILE A 128 3.82 21.00 15.20
CA ILE A 128 4.99 20.39 15.87
C ILE A 128 6.05 21.43 16.25
N ASP A 129 6.70 21.24 17.40
CA ASP A 129 7.88 22.02 17.80
C ASP A 129 9.16 21.38 17.22
N VAL A 130 9.68 21.98 16.15
CA VAL A 130 10.90 21.52 15.49
C VAL A 130 12.13 21.64 16.38
N ALA A 131 12.17 22.60 17.31
CA ALA A 131 13.26 22.71 18.26
C ALA A 131 13.26 21.54 19.26
N ALA A 132 12.09 20.95 19.53
CA ALA A 132 12.00 19.70 20.26
C ALA A 132 12.54 18.52 19.45
N LEU A 133 12.17 18.42 18.16
CA LEU A 133 12.70 17.39 17.27
C LEU A 133 14.22 17.45 17.11
N GLN A 134 14.80 18.66 17.05
CA GLN A 134 16.24 18.86 16.94
C GLN A 134 17.03 18.11 18.02
N ARG A 135 16.54 18.14 19.26
CA ARG A 135 17.20 17.49 20.41
C ARG A 135 17.23 15.97 20.29
N THR A 136 16.25 15.39 19.60
CA THR A 136 16.11 13.95 19.42
C THR A 136 16.83 13.45 18.17
N LEU A 137 16.83 14.24 17.10
CA LEU A 137 17.29 13.84 15.78
C LEU A 137 18.75 14.18 15.46
N ASP A 138 19.44 14.89 16.36
CA ASP A 138 20.81 15.39 16.19
C ASP A 138 20.98 16.16 14.88
N GLY A 139 20.14 17.18 14.69
CA GLY A 139 20.12 18.02 13.50
C GLY A 139 20.40 19.50 13.80
N GLU A 140 20.51 20.29 12.73
CA GLU A 140 20.74 21.73 12.80
C GLU A 140 19.48 22.49 12.38
N LEU A 141 18.97 23.34 13.27
CA LEU A 141 17.82 24.21 12.98
C LEU A 141 18.29 25.49 12.29
N ARG A 142 17.80 25.74 11.07
CA ARG A 142 18.06 26.96 10.28
C ARG A 142 16.75 27.50 9.74
N ASP A 143 16.43 28.76 10.05
CA ASP A 143 15.22 29.43 9.55
C ASP A 143 13.92 28.60 9.70
N GLY A 144 13.77 27.91 10.83
CA GLY A 144 12.60 27.06 11.12
C GLY A 144 12.58 25.70 10.41
N THR A 145 13.64 25.36 9.68
CA THR A 145 13.85 24.07 9.02
C THR A 145 14.90 23.26 9.76
N LEU A 146 14.60 21.99 10.08
CA LEU A 146 15.58 21.09 10.67
C LEU A 146 16.34 20.36 9.57
N HIS A 147 17.65 20.53 9.55
CA HIS A 147 18.57 19.85 8.66
C HIS A 147 19.16 18.62 9.38
N ARG A 148 19.01 17.43 8.79
CA ARG A 148 19.58 16.19 9.31
C ARG A 148 20.20 15.40 8.16
N GLY A 149 21.52 15.45 8.03
CA GLY A 149 22.22 14.84 6.90
C GLY A 149 21.67 15.36 5.56
N ALA A 150 21.19 14.46 4.70
CA ALA A 150 20.55 14.80 3.43
C ALA A 150 19.03 15.10 3.54
N SER A 151 18.48 15.15 4.76
CA SER A 151 17.06 15.38 5.00
C SER A 151 16.75 16.78 5.54
N LEU A 152 15.63 17.32 5.10
CA LEU A 152 15.06 18.60 5.54
C LEU A 152 13.67 18.35 6.12
N LEU A 153 13.39 18.87 7.31
CA LEU A 153 12.09 18.75 7.96
C LEU A 153 11.51 20.15 8.19
N ARG A 154 10.32 20.40 7.66
CA ARG A 154 9.70 21.73 7.59
C ARG A 154 8.25 21.67 8.08
N PRO A 155 7.89 22.37 9.17
CA PRO A 155 6.49 22.54 9.55
C PRO A 155 5.72 23.24 8.44
N ALA A 156 4.49 22.81 8.24
CA ALA A 156 3.58 23.38 7.28
C ALA A 156 2.15 23.38 7.86
N PRO A 157 1.24 24.20 7.30
CA PRO A 157 -0.18 24.12 7.64
C PRO A 157 -0.78 22.76 7.25
N ALA A 158 -2.04 22.53 7.62
CA ALA A 158 -2.82 21.42 7.07
C ALA A 158 -2.88 21.50 5.53
N ILE A 159 -2.99 20.34 4.89
CA ILE A 159 -3.23 20.21 3.46
C ILE A 159 -4.73 20.39 3.23
N ASP A 160 -5.09 21.31 2.32
CA ASP A 160 -6.49 21.77 2.15
C ASP A 160 -7.46 20.63 1.76
N ASP A 161 -7.08 19.73 0.85
CA ASP A 161 -7.94 18.61 0.43
C ASP A 161 -7.13 17.35 0.09
N LEU A 162 -7.17 16.36 0.98
CA LEU A 162 -6.62 15.03 0.77
C LEU A 162 -7.69 14.00 0.38
N THR A 163 -8.97 14.38 0.34
CA THR A 163 -10.09 13.45 0.15
C THR A 163 -9.93 12.58 -1.10
N PRO A 164 -9.61 13.13 -2.29
CA PRO A 164 -9.45 12.32 -3.50
C PRO A 164 -8.30 11.32 -3.42
N ILE A 165 -7.28 11.60 -2.61
CA ILE A 165 -6.13 10.71 -2.38
C ILE A 165 -6.51 9.65 -1.35
N ALA A 166 -7.11 10.05 -0.24
CA ALA A 166 -7.56 9.20 0.84
C ALA A 166 -8.65 8.19 0.41
N GLU A 167 -9.54 8.58 -0.50
CA GLU A 167 -10.55 7.66 -1.06
C GLU A 167 -9.95 6.50 -1.86
N ARG A 168 -8.71 6.65 -2.35
CA ARG A 168 -7.98 5.62 -3.10
C ARG A 168 -7.08 4.76 -2.22
N ALA A 169 -6.87 5.15 -0.96
CA ALA A 169 -6.07 4.40 0.01
C ALA A 169 -6.86 3.20 0.56
N TYR A 170 -7.17 2.22 -0.28
CA TYR A 170 -8.02 1.09 0.09
C TYR A 170 -7.43 0.19 1.19
N LEU A 171 -6.12 0.26 1.45
CA LEU A 171 -5.48 -0.39 2.58
C LEU A 171 -5.75 0.31 3.92
N TRP A 172 -6.32 1.52 3.89
CA TRP A 172 -6.66 2.29 5.09
C TRP A 172 -8.11 2.79 5.02
N PRO A 173 -9.09 2.00 5.49
CA PRO A 173 -10.51 2.29 5.31
C PRO A 173 -10.98 3.63 5.90
N ARG A 174 -10.33 4.05 6.98
CA ARG A 174 -10.60 5.28 7.70
C ARG A 174 -9.74 6.46 7.24
N ALA A 175 -9.00 6.32 6.14
CA ALA A 175 -8.13 7.37 5.62
C ALA A 175 -8.83 8.73 5.49
N VAL A 176 -10.02 8.79 4.87
CA VAL A 176 -10.75 10.06 4.71
C VAL A 176 -11.09 10.69 6.05
N GLU A 177 -11.61 9.89 6.99
CA GLU A 177 -12.02 10.35 8.30
C GLU A 177 -10.83 10.83 9.15
N GLU A 178 -9.79 10.03 9.26
CA GLU A 178 -8.62 10.30 10.09
C GLU A 178 -7.78 11.46 9.51
N THR A 179 -7.53 11.45 8.19
CA THR A 179 -6.78 12.54 7.57
C THR A 179 -7.54 13.86 7.63
N SER A 180 -8.87 13.88 7.60
CA SER A 180 -9.63 15.15 7.71
C SER A 180 -9.44 15.90 9.04
N GLN A 181 -8.92 15.23 10.08
CA GLN A 181 -8.75 15.80 11.41
C GLN A 181 -7.43 16.54 11.60
N HIS A 182 -6.50 16.46 10.64
CA HIS A 182 -5.20 17.12 10.76
C HIS A 182 -5.33 18.64 10.71
N THR A 183 -4.57 19.33 11.55
CA THR A 183 -4.56 20.81 11.59
C THR A 183 -3.19 21.39 11.26
N ALA A 184 -2.19 20.54 11.06
CA ALA A 184 -0.84 20.92 10.69
C ALA A 184 -0.16 19.75 9.95
N SER A 185 1.02 20.01 9.40
CA SER A 185 1.83 18.97 8.78
C SER A 185 3.33 19.19 8.99
N LEU A 186 4.11 18.12 8.78
CA LEU A 186 5.56 18.17 8.71
C LEU A 186 6.02 17.58 7.38
N VAL A 187 6.58 18.40 6.52
CA VAL A 187 7.15 17.97 5.24
C VAL A 187 8.59 17.51 5.47
N ILE A 188 8.88 16.30 5.00
CA ILE A 188 10.18 15.65 5.10
C ILE A 188 10.68 15.42 3.67
N ASP A 189 11.77 16.06 3.32
CA ASP A 189 12.43 15.89 2.02
C ASP A 189 13.79 15.22 2.25
N THR A 190 14.11 14.17 1.50
CA THR A 190 15.41 13.48 1.57
C THR A 190 16.03 13.42 0.18
N SER A 191 17.17 14.06 -0.01
CA SER A 191 17.92 14.07 -1.27
C SER A 191 19.06 13.06 -1.29
N GLY A 192 19.66 12.83 -2.47
CA GLY A 192 20.83 11.97 -2.64
C GLY A 192 20.87 11.29 -4.00
N GLU A 193 22.06 11.06 -4.56
CA GLU A 193 22.23 10.43 -5.88
C GLU A 193 21.94 8.93 -5.87
N ASP A 194 22.31 8.24 -4.78
CA ASP A 194 22.01 6.82 -4.59
C ASP A 194 20.54 6.65 -4.18
N THR A 195 19.71 6.16 -5.11
CA THR A 195 18.27 6.01 -4.92
C THR A 195 17.92 5.02 -3.82
N ALA A 196 18.70 3.94 -3.66
CA ALA A 196 18.45 2.91 -2.64
C ALA A 196 18.79 3.44 -1.24
N ALA A 197 19.96 4.09 -1.09
CA ALA A 197 20.34 4.70 0.17
C ALA A 197 19.40 5.86 0.57
N ARG A 198 18.94 6.65 -0.42
CA ARG A 198 17.95 7.71 -0.22
C ARG A 198 16.61 7.15 0.24
N ALA A 199 16.10 6.11 -0.43
CA ALA A 199 14.85 5.41 -0.08
C ALA A 199 14.89 4.86 1.34
N ARG A 200 15.97 4.18 1.71
CA ARG A 200 16.17 3.67 3.07
C ARG A 200 16.21 4.80 4.11
N THR A 201 17.05 5.81 3.89
CA THR A 201 17.18 6.95 4.81
C THR A 201 15.85 7.67 5.01
N HIS A 202 15.11 7.87 3.93
CA HIS A 202 13.82 8.55 3.95
C HIS A 202 12.78 7.78 4.74
N THR A 203 12.57 6.51 4.42
CA THR A 203 11.56 5.65 5.06
C THR A 203 11.87 5.40 6.54
N GLU A 204 13.14 5.18 6.90
CA GLU A 204 13.58 5.05 8.30
C GLU A 204 13.35 6.34 9.09
N LEU A 205 13.65 7.51 8.50
CA LEU A 205 13.40 8.80 9.15
C LEU A 205 11.91 9.05 9.36
N VAL A 206 11.08 8.83 8.34
CA VAL A 206 9.62 8.97 8.43
C VAL A 206 9.07 8.05 9.51
N ALA A 207 9.43 6.76 9.50
CA ALA A 207 8.97 5.79 10.50
C ALA A 207 9.39 6.17 11.94
N SER A 208 10.60 6.71 12.11
CA SER A 208 11.10 7.14 13.43
C SER A 208 10.37 8.34 14.03
N LEU A 209 9.65 9.10 13.20
CA LEU A 209 8.89 10.29 13.58
C LEU A 209 7.42 10.00 13.83
N ILE A 210 6.98 8.76 13.61
CA ILE A 210 5.60 8.37 13.89
C ILE A 210 5.45 8.26 15.41
N ASP A 211 4.41 8.89 15.94
CA ASP A 211 3.92 8.77 17.32
C ASP A 211 2.40 9.04 17.34
N ASP A 212 1.79 9.14 18.52
CA ASP A 212 0.34 9.36 18.67
C ASP A 212 -0.14 10.73 18.13
N HIS A 213 0.78 11.62 17.76
CA HIS A 213 0.50 12.93 17.16
C HIS A 213 0.25 12.84 15.65
N VAL A 214 0.81 11.81 15.00
CA VAL A 214 0.71 11.58 13.56
C VAL A 214 -0.60 10.86 13.26
N LEU A 215 -1.45 11.51 12.46
CA LEU A 215 -2.75 10.98 12.02
C LEU A 215 -2.64 10.17 10.72
N GLY A 216 -1.60 10.43 9.91
CA GLY A 216 -1.36 9.76 8.64
C GLY A 216 -0.10 10.26 7.97
N ILE A 217 0.34 9.57 6.92
CA ILE A 217 1.50 9.95 6.10
C ILE A 217 1.04 10.11 4.66
N HIS A 218 1.21 11.29 4.08
CA HIS A 218 1.02 11.50 2.65
C HIS A 218 2.37 11.38 1.93
N ALA A 219 2.50 10.38 1.05
CA ALA A 219 3.68 10.14 0.23
C ALA A 219 3.26 9.48 -1.08
N ASN A 220 4.14 9.47 -2.10
CA ASN A 220 4.03 8.70 -3.36
C ASN A 220 2.62 8.57 -4.00
N GLY A 221 1.79 9.61 -3.91
CA GLY A 221 0.44 9.66 -4.51
C GLY A 221 -0.67 9.04 -3.66
N THR A 222 -0.39 8.62 -2.42
CA THR A 222 -1.34 8.00 -1.50
C THR A 222 -1.19 8.50 -0.05
N VAL A 223 -2.08 8.04 0.83
CA VAL A 223 -1.97 8.25 2.27
C VAL A 223 -1.88 6.91 2.99
N TYR A 224 -1.04 6.87 4.03
CA TYR A 224 -0.76 5.67 4.82
C TYR A 224 -1.25 5.83 6.25
N GLU A 225 -1.78 4.73 6.78
CA GLU A 225 -1.98 4.56 8.22
C GLU A 225 -0.61 4.52 8.92
N PRO A 226 -0.42 5.24 10.05
CA PRO A 226 0.89 5.34 10.68
C PRO A 226 1.46 4.01 11.20
N GLY A 227 0.64 3.15 11.80
CA GLY A 227 1.05 1.83 12.26
C GLY A 227 1.55 0.94 11.12
N PHE A 228 0.82 0.90 10.01
CA PHE A 228 1.15 0.18 8.80
C PHE A 228 2.47 0.64 8.20
N TYR A 229 2.66 1.96 8.04
CA TYR A 229 3.90 2.51 7.50
C TYR A 229 5.09 2.11 8.38
N ARG A 230 4.97 2.30 9.70
CA ARG A 230 6.02 1.91 10.66
C ARG A 230 6.31 0.41 10.58
N GLN A 231 5.29 -0.43 10.62
CA GLN A 231 5.43 -1.87 10.57
C GLN A 231 6.11 -2.34 9.28
N VAL A 232 5.73 -1.80 8.13
CA VAL A 232 6.38 -2.12 6.85
C VAL A 232 7.87 -1.82 6.92
N VAL A 233 8.26 -0.64 7.44
CA VAL A 233 9.68 -0.25 7.54
C VAL A 233 10.43 -1.11 8.55
N GLU A 234 9.88 -1.33 9.75
CA GLU A 234 10.55 -2.07 10.83
C GLU A 234 10.70 -3.57 10.56
N THR A 235 9.75 -4.15 9.81
CA THR A 235 9.80 -5.58 9.46
C THR A 235 10.58 -5.85 8.18
N THR A 236 10.98 -4.81 7.44
CA THR A 236 11.80 -4.97 6.24
C THR A 236 13.22 -5.41 6.61
N PRO A 237 13.75 -6.50 6.04
CA PRO A 237 15.10 -6.96 6.34
C PRO A 237 16.17 -5.92 5.97
N PRO A 238 17.30 -5.85 6.72
CA PRO A 238 18.41 -4.99 6.36
C PRO A 238 18.91 -5.26 4.94
N GLY A 239 18.99 -4.21 4.12
CA GLY A 239 19.40 -4.30 2.72
C GLY A 239 18.26 -4.52 1.73
N SER A 240 17.04 -4.78 2.20
CA SER A 240 15.83 -4.82 1.38
C SER A 240 15.10 -3.46 1.37
N PRO A 241 14.46 -3.07 0.27
CA PRO A 241 13.64 -1.85 0.21
C PRO A 241 12.25 -2.10 0.83
N PRO A 242 11.72 -1.19 1.66
CA PRO A 242 10.36 -1.32 2.21
C PRO A 242 9.32 -0.96 1.12
N VAL A 243 9.05 -1.92 0.23
CA VAL A 243 8.29 -1.70 -1.02
C VAL A 243 6.95 -0.98 -0.79
N LEU A 244 6.16 -1.42 0.19
CA LEU A 244 4.83 -0.85 0.45
C LEU A 244 4.87 0.54 1.11
N ALA A 245 6.02 0.99 1.60
CA ALA A 245 6.25 2.35 2.08
C ALA A 245 6.83 3.27 0.99
N LEU A 246 7.33 2.69 -0.10
CA LEU A 246 7.94 3.40 -1.24
C LEU A 246 7.03 3.46 -2.47
N VAL A 247 6.13 2.49 -2.63
CA VAL A 247 5.28 2.34 -3.80
C VAL A 247 3.84 2.13 -3.38
N HIS A 248 2.95 2.98 -3.85
CA HIS A 248 1.52 2.74 -3.80
C HIS A 248 1.13 1.75 -4.90
N LEU A 249 0.43 0.67 -4.50
CA LEU A 249 -0.16 -0.30 -5.44
C LEU A 249 -1.63 0.09 -5.64
N GLY A 250 -1.92 0.86 -6.69
CA GLY A 250 -3.24 1.36 -6.99
C GLY A 250 -4.10 0.39 -7.79
N LEU A 251 -5.41 0.48 -7.58
CA LEU A 251 -6.42 -0.32 -8.27
C LEU A 251 -7.52 0.62 -8.78
N ALA A 252 -7.95 0.43 -10.03
CA ALA A 252 -8.99 1.24 -10.64
C ALA A 252 -9.81 0.45 -11.65
N LYS A 253 -11.11 0.71 -11.73
CA LYS A 253 -12.00 0.19 -12.78
C LYS A 253 -12.39 1.33 -13.70
N ARG A 254 -12.04 1.22 -14.98
CA ARG A 254 -12.34 2.24 -16.01
C ARG A 254 -12.96 1.57 -17.23
N LEU A 255 -14.12 2.08 -17.66
CA LEU A 255 -14.87 1.56 -18.81
C LEU A 255 -15.10 0.03 -18.74
N GLY A 256 -15.38 -0.50 -17.55
CA GLY A 256 -15.63 -1.92 -17.32
C GLY A 256 -14.39 -2.80 -17.24
N ARG A 257 -13.18 -2.26 -17.48
CA ARG A 257 -11.90 -2.99 -17.33
C ARG A 257 -11.26 -2.66 -16.00
N LEU A 258 -10.63 -3.66 -15.40
CA LEU A 258 -9.88 -3.53 -14.17
C LEU A 258 -8.41 -3.23 -14.50
N TYR A 259 -7.86 -2.24 -13.81
CA TYR A 259 -6.49 -1.77 -13.92
C TYR A 259 -5.83 -1.86 -12.55
N GLY A 260 -4.56 -2.24 -12.56
CA GLY A 260 -3.65 -2.10 -11.44
C GLY A 260 -2.46 -1.26 -11.88
N PHE A 261 -1.94 -0.42 -10.99
CA PHE A 261 -0.81 0.44 -11.31
C PHE A 261 0.08 0.67 -10.10
N THR A 262 1.32 1.08 -10.35
CA THR A 262 2.22 1.56 -9.29
C THR A 262 2.33 3.09 -9.32
N GLU A 263 2.55 3.68 -8.15
CA GLU A 263 3.01 5.05 -8.01
C GLU A 263 4.15 5.11 -6.98
N GLY A 264 5.31 5.64 -7.37
CA GLY A 264 6.47 5.83 -6.50
C GLY A 264 7.75 5.14 -7.01
N LEU A 265 7.63 4.23 -7.99
CA LEU A 265 8.80 3.60 -8.61
C LEU A 265 9.67 4.63 -9.35
N VAL A 266 9.03 5.61 -9.98
CA VAL A 266 9.75 6.71 -10.66
C VAL A 266 10.60 7.52 -9.68
N ASP A 267 10.12 7.74 -8.46
CA ASP A 267 10.82 8.53 -7.43
C ASP A 267 12.13 7.85 -6.97
N VAL A 268 12.30 6.56 -7.28
CA VAL A 268 13.50 5.74 -7.04
C VAL A 268 14.18 5.27 -8.33
N GLY A 269 13.83 5.88 -9.47
CA GLY A 269 14.48 5.69 -10.76
C GLY A 269 14.05 4.42 -11.50
N LYS A 270 12.82 3.95 -11.27
CA LYS A 270 12.21 2.77 -11.91
C LYS A 270 10.96 3.15 -12.70
N ASP A 271 10.64 2.39 -13.74
CA ASP A 271 9.42 2.60 -14.51
C ASP A 271 8.18 2.19 -13.70
N GLU A 272 7.10 2.95 -13.79
CA GLU A 272 5.80 2.52 -13.25
C GLU A 272 5.19 1.39 -14.10
N PHE A 273 4.38 0.54 -13.46
CA PHE A 273 3.60 -0.49 -14.12
C PHE A 273 2.15 -0.07 -14.30
N LEU A 274 1.54 -0.47 -15.41
CA LEU A 274 0.10 -0.35 -15.67
C LEU A 274 -0.43 -1.66 -16.26
N LEU A 275 -1.12 -2.44 -15.44
CA LEU A 275 -1.59 -3.77 -15.81
C LEU A 275 -3.12 -3.77 -15.95
N THR A 276 -3.64 -4.58 -16.88
CA THR A 276 -5.04 -5.01 -16.81
C THR A 276 -5.11 -6.46 -16.34
N GLY A 277 -6.16 -6.79 -15.59
CA GLY A 277 -6.32 -8.13 -15.02
C GLY A 277 -7.78 -8.46 -14.77
N THR A 278 -8.01 -9.64 -14.22
CA THR A 278 -9.35 -10.21 -14.02
C THR A 278 -9.86 -10.02 -12.59
N SER A 279 -8.97 -9.90 -11.60
CA SER A 279 -9.33 -9.61 -10.20
C SER A 279 -8.34 -8.63 -9.54
N PRO A 280 -8.79 -7.86 -8.52
CA PRO A 280 -7.94 -6.95 -7.75
C PRO A 280 -6.75 -7.63 -7.09
N GLU A 281 -6.94 -8.84 -6.56
CA GLU A 281 -5.92 -9.63 -5.83
C GLU A 281 -4.76 -9.96 -6.74
N VAL A 282 -5.08 -10.49 -7.92
CA VAL A 282 -4.08 -10.91 -8.90
C VAL A 282 -3.27 -9.71 -9.36
N LEU A 283 -3.92 -8.57 -9.59
CA LEU A 283 -3.22 -7.33 -9.93
C LEU A 283 -2.31 -6.87 -8.80
N GLN A 284 -2.80 -6.83 -7.57
CA GLN A 284 -2.02 -6.34 -6.44
C GLN A 284 -0.83 -7.26 -6.13
N GLN A 285 -1.01 -8.58 -6.20
CA GLN A 285 0.06 -9.57 -6.06
C GLN A 285 1.13 -9.40 -7.14
N VAL A 286 0.73 -9.30 -8.41
CA VAL A 286 1.68 -9.15 -9.51
C VAL A 286 2.39 -7.80 -9.44
N LEU A 287 1.70 -6.71 -9.11
CA LEU A 287 2.33 -5.40 -8.93
C LEU A 287 3.34 -5.42 -7.78
N LEU A 288 3.03 -6.09 -6.66
CA LEU A 288 3.95 -6.25 -5.56
C LEU A 288 5.18 -7.07 -5.97
N GLU A 289 4.99 -8.17 -6.69
CA GLU A 289 6.09 -9.00 -7.22
C GLU A 289 7.01 -8.19 -8.14
N LEU A 290 6.43 -7.45 -9.09
CA LEU A 290 7.18 -6.62 -10.04
C LEU A 290 7.91 -5.46 -9.34
N ALA A 291 7.23 -4.73 -8.45
CA ALA A 291 7.84 -3.64 -7.68
C ALA A 291 8.99 -4.17 -6.80
N SER A 292 8.77 -5.29 -6.11
CA SER A 292 9.81 -5.93 -5.30
C SER A 292 11.00 -6.36 -6.17
N HIS A 293 10.74 -6.97 -7.32
CA HIS A 293 11.79 -7.41 -8.24
C HIS A 293 12.67 -6.26 -8.71
N VAL A 294 12.07 -5.16 -9.21
CA VAL A 294 12.85 -4.03 -9.75
C VAL A 294 13.60 -3.25 -8.67
N LEU A 295 13.05 -3.19 -7.45
CA LEU A 295 13.69 -2.50 -6.33
C LEU A 295 14.82 -3.32 -5.71
N VAL A 296 14.62 -4.64 -5.52
CA VAL A 296 15.65 -5.52 -4.95
C VAL A 296 16.81 -5.75 -5.90
N THR A 297 16.51 -6.01 -7.18
CA THR A 297 17.57 -6.33 -8.17
C THR A 297 18.21 -5.10 -8.79
N GLY A 298 17.55 -3.94 -8.70
CA GLY A 298 17.96 -2.75 -9.42
C GLY A 298 17.85 -2.88 -10.94
N VAL A 299 17.15 -3.89 -11.47
CA VAL A 299 17.01 -4.08 -12.93
C VAL A 299 16.20 -2.93 -13.55
N VAL A 300 16.48 -2.65 -14.83
CA VAL A 300 15.64 -1.83 -15.69
C VAL A 300 15.05 -2.76 -16.73
N ILE A 301 13.73 -2.81 -16.84
CA ILE A 301 13.03 -3.73 -17.75
C ILE A 301 12.95 -3.08 -19.14
N PRO A 302 13.54 -3.70 -20.18
CA PRO A 302 13.44 -3.19 -21.54
C PRO A 302 12.00 -3.18 -22.09
N ASP A 303 11.75 -2.36 -23.08
CA ASP A 303 10.51 -2.43 -23.85
C ASP A 303 10.40 -3.78 -24.61
N GLY A 304 9.19 -4.35 -24.66
CA GLY A 304 8.91 -5.64 -25.29
C GLY A 304 9.44 -6.85 -24.51
N THR A 305 9.58 -6.74 -23.19
CA THR A 305 10.11 -7.83 -22.34
C THR A 305 9.02 -8.81 -21.93
N ASP A 306 9.34 -10.10 -22.01
CA ASP A 306 8.54 -11.18 -21.44
C ASP A 306 9.08 -11.53 -20.06
N LEU A 307 8.26 -11.35 -19.01
CA LEU A 307 8.60 -11.75 -17.65
C LEU A 307 7.78 -12.98 -17.25
N THR A 308 8.44 -14.00 -16.73
CA THR A 308 7.76 -15.14 -16.12
C THR A 308 7.49 -14.83 -14.67
N LEU A 309 6.21 -14.76 -14.30
CA LEU A 309 5.75 -14.53 -12.93
C LEU A 309 6.01 -15.77 -12.06
N SER A 310 5.99 -15.60 -10.75
CA SER A 310 6.07 -16.68 -9.77
C SER A 310 5.02 -17.79 -9.98
N THR A 311 3.88 -17.44 -10.57
CA THR A 311 2.80 -18.37 -10.94
C THR A 311 3.12 -19.22 -12.19
N GLY A 312 4.21 -18.91 -12.90
CA GLY A 312 4.57 -19.51 -14.18
C GLY A 312 3.90 -18.84 -15.40
N ALA A 313 2.99 -17.88 -15.18
CA ALA A 313 2.40 -17.10 -16.27
C ALA A 313 3.43 -16.16 -16.90
N VAL A 314 3.34 -15.94 -18.21
CA VAL A 314 4.21 -15.00 -18.94
C VAL A 314 3.47 -13.68 -19.11
N LEU A 315 4.04 -12.61 -18.56
CA LEU A 315 3.56 -11.25 -18.69
C LEU A 315 4.37 -10.52 -19.77
N HIS A 316 3.71 -10.18 -20.87
CA HIS A 316 4.29 -9.37 -21.94
C HIS A 316 4.19 -7.88 -21.58
N LEU A 317 5.33 -7.21 -21.41
CA LEU A 317 5.41 -5.80 -21.04
C LEU A 317 5.85 -4.94 -22.23
N ASN A 318 5.08 -3.88 -22.51
CA ASN A 318 5.40 -2.89 -23.53
C ASN A 318 5.32 -1.50 -22.93
N ARG A 319 6.23 -0.62 -23.34
CA ARG A 319 6.24 0.77 -22.92
C ARG A 319 5.13 1.52 -23.62
N GLN A 320 4.27 2.16 -22.83
CA GLN A 320 3.23 3.06 -23.32
C GLN A 320 3.50 4.48 -22.83
N GLY A 321 3.18 5.47 -23.67
CA GLY A 321 3.49 6.88 -23.38
C GLY A 321 4.92 7.28 -23.78
N THR A 322 5.27 8.54 -23.55
CA THR A 322 6.60 9.10 -23.81
C THR A 322 7.05 9.99 -22.66
N GLY A 323 8.36 10.08 -22.46
CA GLY A 323 8.95 10.92 -21.41
C GLY A 323 8.45 10.55 -20.02
N GLU A 324 8.03 11.55 -19.27
CA GLU A 324 7.53 11.40 -17.89
C GLU A 324 6.28 10.53 -17.82
N LYS A 325 5.49 10.41 -18.90
CA LYS A 325 4.25 9.58 -18.92
C LYS A 325 4.48 8.13 -19.33
N ALA A 326 5.73 7.69 -19.42
CA ALA A 326 6.05 6.33 -19.83
C ALA A 326 5.76 5.33 -18.71
N VAL A 327 5.04 4.25 -19.03
CA VAL A 327 4.76 3.13 -18.11
C VAL A 327 5.04 1.81 -18.82
N LEU A 328 5.40 0.78 -18.07
CA LEU A 328 5.43 -0.60 -18.55
C LEU A 328 4.05 -1.20 -18.42
N ALA A 329 3.38 -1.33 -19.56
CA ALA A 329 2.02 -1.81 -19.64
C ALA A 329 1.95 -3.29 -19.99
N GLY A 330 1.02 -4.00 -19.36
CA GLY A 330 0.82 -5.44 -19.57
C GLY A 330 -0.63 -5.86 -19.36
N SER A 331 -0.93 -7.13 -19.63
CA SER A 331 -2.24 -7.73 -19.35
C SER A 331 -2.07 -9.15 -18.84
N LEU A 332 -2.80 -9.47 -17.77
CA LEU A 332 -2.85 -10.78 -17.10
C LEU A 332 -4.00 -11.62 -17.64
#